data_AF-A0A3P1W5J1-F1
#
_entry.id   AF-A0A3P1W5J1-F1
#
_cell.length_a   1.000
_cell.length_b   1.000
_cell.length_c   1.000
_cell.angle_alpha   90.00
_cell.angle_beta   90.00
_cell.angle_gamma   90.00
#
_symmetry.space_group_name_H-M   'P 1'
#
loop_
_entity.id
_entity.type
_entity.pdbx_description
1 polymer ?
#
loop_
_entity_poly.entity_id
_entity_poly.type
_entity_poly.pdbx_seq_one_letter_code
_entity_poly.pdbx_strand_id
1 'polypeptide(L)'
;MKNTKKILFLFMMILSISCISNAYEDYYKKVYIVKISKKEIFQAVNATQKQQKKLSRIFDNFQKKAEKVEKELKQFEGKKEKIDKIEKERYLKIAEILSYEQLTNFNRYINEKKLEFEEKNDKIRSLMDNLNLENEQKAEILKLERDFKREINKLKYERLSEKDFIMEYDNLKKVRNEKIRKILNPEQLKTVENF
;
A
#
# COMPACT_ATOMS: atom_id res chain seq x y z
N MET A 1 22.48 -1.12 12.52
CA MET A 1 21.98 -0.74 11.17
C MET A 1 21.96 -1.87 10.13
N LYS A 2 22.63 -3.03 10.30
CA LYS A 2 22.58 -4.15 9.32
C LYS A 2 21.26 -4.95 9.33
N ASN A 3 20.57 -5.04 10.47
CA ASN A 3 19.36 -5.90 10.59
C ASN A 3 18.09 -5.26 10.02
N THR A 4 17.96 -3.92 10.04
CA THR A 4 16.78 -3.22 9.51
C THR A 4 16.72 -3.26 7.98
N LYS A 5 17.86 -3.18 7.29
CA LYS A 5 17.94 -3.35 5.83
C LYS A 5 17.56 -4.78 5.40
N LYS A 6 18.04 -5.80 6.14
CA LYS A 6 17.70 -7.21 5.93
C LYS A 6 16.20 -7.51 6.11
N ILE A 7 15.55 -6.88 7.07
CA ILE A 7 14.10 -7.03 7.32
C ILE A 7 13.29 -6.32 6.23
N LEU A 8 13.68 -5.10 5.83
CA LEU A 8 13.01 -4.30 4.80
C LEU A 8 13.04 -5.01 3.43
N PHE A 9 14.16 -5.65 3.12
CA PHE A 9 14.35 -6.38 1.88
C PHE A 9 13.54 -7.69 1.83
N LEU A 10 13.54 -8.48 2.91
CA LEU A 10 12.65 -9.63 3.05
C LEU A 10 11.17 -9.20 3.06
N PHE A 11 10.87 -7.97 3.50
CA PHE A 11 9.56 -7.34 3.42
C PHE A 11 9.11 -7.08 1.98
N MET A 12 10.06 -6.79 1.08
CA MET A 12 9.86 -6.54 -0.34
C MET A 12 9.75 -7.84 -1.13
N MET A 13 10.61 -8.83 -0.91
CA MET A 13 10.55 -10.17 -1.54
C MET A 13 9.20 -10.92 -1.44
N ILE A 14 8.33 -10.50 -0.52
CA ILE A 14 7.12 -11.25 -0.17
C ILE A 14 5.86 -10.37 -0.34
N LEU A 15 5.97 -9.30 -1.13
CA LEU A 15 4.83 -8.68 -1.81
C LEU A 15 4.57 -9.36 -3.17
N SER A 16 5.56 -10.02 -3.77
CA SER A 16 5.45 -10.65 -5.11
C SER A 16 4.77 -12.02 -5.15
N ILE A 17 4.79 -12.81 -4.08
CA ILE A 17 4.04 -14.09 -4.04
C ILE A 17 2.60 -13.88 -3.52
N SER A 18 2.32 -12.67 -3.01
CA SER A 18 1.02 -12.27 -2.49
C SER A 18 0.40 -11.16 -3.34
N CYS A 19 -0.27 -11.49 -4.45
CA CYS A 19 -1.38 -10.66 -4.98
C CYS A 19 -2.58 -10.63 -4.01
N ILE A 20 -2.30 -10.51 -2.71
CA ILE A 20 -3.16 -10.84 -1.59
C ILE A 20 -2.70 -9.93 -0.46
N SER A 21 -3.30 -8.75 -0.28
CA SER A 21 -4.72 -8.51 -0.14
C SER A 21 -5.09 -7.28 -0.94
N ASN A 22 -5.67 -7.45 -2.13
CA ASN A 22 -6.19 -6.34 -2.95
C ASN A 22 -7.01 -5.36 -2.11
N ALA A 23 -7.75 -5.82 -1.10
CA ALA A 23 -8.52 -4.93 -0.24
C ALA A 23 -7.63 -4.09 0.71
N TYR A 24 -6.61 -4.70 1.33
CA TYR A 24 -5.64 -4.03 2.22
C TYR A 24 -4.77 -3.04 1.45
N GLU A 25 -4.20 -3.51 0.36
CA GLU A 25 -3.40 -2.68 -0.54
C GLU A 25 -4.24 -1.55 -1.14
N ASP A 26 -5.49 -1.81 -1.55
CA ASP A 26 -6.39 -0.77 -2.05
C ASP A 26 -6.74 0.26 -0.97
N TYR A 27 -6.98 -0.14 0.28
CA TYR A 27 -7.16 0.81 1.38
C TYR A 27 -5.91 1.66 1.60
N TYR A 28 -4.73 1.05 1.69
CA TYR A 28 -3.48 1.78 1.86
C TYR A 28 -3.16 2.67 0.67
N LYS A 29 -3.46 2.23 -0.55
CA LYS A 29 -3.37 3.03 -1.77
C LYS A 29 -4.29 4.25 -1.68
N LYS A 30 -5.53 4.08 -1.22
CA LYS A 30 -6.48 5.19 -1.05
C LYS A 30 -6.05 6.16 0.05
N VAL A 31 -5.59 5.66 1.18
CA VAL A 31 -5.00 6.45 2.26
C VAL A 31 -3.74 7.18 1.77
N TYR A 32 -2.89 6.51 0.99
CA TYR A 32 -1.68 7.08 0.40
C TYR A 32 -2.02 8.22 -0.56
N ILE A 33 -3.02 8.06 -1.43
CA ILE A 33 -3.52 9.13 -2.31
C ILE A 33 -4.07 10.31 -1.49
N VAL A 34 -4.61 10.07 -0.28
CA VAL A 34 -4.99 11.13 0.66
C VAL A 34 -3.76 11.86 1.24
N LYS A 35 -2.65 11.14 1.43
CA LYS A 35 -1.40 11.64 2.03
C LYS A 35 -0.38 12.21 1.03
N ILE A 36 -0.69 12.26 -0.28
CA ILE A 36 0.20 12.85 -1.30
C ILE A 36 0.51 14.33 -0.99
N SER A 37 1.75 14.73 -1.27
CA SER A 37 2.25 16.10 -1.04
C SER A 37 1.41 17.15 -1.77
N LYS A 38 0.83 18.09 -1.00
CA LYS A 38 0.11 19.23 -1.56
C LYS A 38 0.96 20.05 -2.53
N LYS A 39 2.25 20.20 -2.21
CA LYS A 39 3.20 20.97 -3.03
C LYS A 39 3.37 20.35 -4.42
N GLU A 40 3.53 19.04 -4.48
CA GLU A 40 3.67 18.32 -5.74
C GLU A 40 2.38 18.40 -6.56
N ILE A 41 1.22 18.28 -5.91
CA ILE A 41 -0.08 18.45 -6.58
C ILE A 41 -0.20 19.87 -7.15
N PHE A 42 0.17 20.90 -6.40
CA PHE A 42 0.11 22.30 -6.88
C PHE A 42 1.00 22.54 -8.09
N GLN A 43 2.18 21.93 -8.10
CA GLN A 43 3.10 21.98 -9.25
C GLN A 43 2.51 21.23 -10.45
N ALA A 44 2.01 20.01 -10.25
CA ALA A 44 1.46 19.18 -11.31
C ALA A 44 0.27 19.81 -12.03
N VAL A 45 -0.58 20.56 -11.32
CA VAL A 45 -1.75 21.24 -11.89
C VAL A 45 -1.50 22.70 -12.23
N ASN A 46 -0.28 23.19 -12.05
CA ASN A 46 0.08 24.62 -12.16
C ASN A 46 -0.93 25.53 -11.44
N ALA A 47 -1.21 25.23 -10.17
CA ALA A 47 -2.25 25.92 -9.41
C ALA A 47 -1.86 27.37 -9.10
N THR A 48 -2.76 28.31 -9.37
CA THR A 48 -2.61 29.71 -8.91
C THR A 48 -2.62 29.80 -7.39
N GLN A 49 -2.05 30.86 -6.78
CA GLN A 49 -2.08 31.03 -5.32
C GLN A 49 -3.51 30.97 -4.72
N LYS A 50 -4.50 31.50 -5.45
CA LYS A 50 -5.92 31.44 -5.04
C LYS A 50 -6.43 30.00 -5.03
N GLN A 51 -6.10 29.21 -6.04
CA GLN A 51 -6.44 27.79 -6.11
C GLN A 51 -5.72 26.99 -5.02
N GLN A 52 -4.42 27.22 -4.81
CA GLN A 52 -3.62 26.56 -3.77
C GLN A 52 -4.23 26.76 -2.38
N LYS A 53 -4.69 27.98 -2.04
CA LYS A 53 -5.37 28.25 -0.77
C LYS A 53 -6.67 27.44 -0.62
N LYS A 54 -7.50 27.37 -1.68
CA LYS A 54 -8.75 26.60 -1.65
C LYS A 54 -8.50 25.08 -1.57
N LEU A 55 -7.58 24.57 -2.39
CA LEU A 55 -7.19 23.17 -2.43
C LEU A 55 -6.55 22.72 -1.11
N SER A 56 -5.71 23.56 -0.49
CA SER A 56 -5.11 23.26 0.82
C SER A 56 -6.19 22.97 1.86
N ARG A 57 -7.23 23.81 1.94
CA ARG A 57 -8.35 23.62 2.87
C ARG A 57 -9.09 22.31 2.62
N ILE A 58 -9.30 21.94 1.35
CA ILE A 58 -9.89 20.65 0.99
C ILE A 58 -8.98 19.52 1.47
N PHE A 59 -7.70 19.54 1.11
CA PHE A 59 -6.76 18.50 1.49
C PHE A 59 -6.67 18.33 3.00
N ASP A 60 -6.57 19.41 3.77
CA ASP A 60 -6.57 19.37 5.24
C ASP A 60 -7.84 18.76 5.82
N ASN A 61 -9.01 19.15 5.29
CA ASN A 61 -10.29 18.64 5.77
C ASN A 61 -10.43 17.14 5.50
N PHE A 62 -10.13 16.70 4.28
CA PHE A 62 -10.27 15.29 3.90
C PHE A 62 -9.18 14.41 4.51
N GLN A 63 -7.98 14.95 4.76
CA GLN A 63 -6.96 14.26 5.55
C GLN A 63 -7.43 14.02 6.99
N LYS A 64 -7.99 15.03 7.67
CA LYS A 64 -8.58 14.87 9.01
C LYS A 64 -9.74 13.86 9.02
N LYS A 65 -10.57 13.84 7.97
CA LYS A 65 -11.64 12.82 7.83
C LYS A 65 -11.05 11.42 7.72
N ALA A 66 -10.01 11.22 6.91
CA ALA A 66 -9.34 9.93 6.77
C ALA A 66 -8.69 9.47 8.09
N GLU A 67 -7.98 10.37 8.79
CA GLU A 67 -7.38 10.11 10.10
C GLU A 67 -8.42 9.73 11.17
N LYS A 68 -9.65 10.24 11.07
CA LYS A 68 -10.75 9.81 11.95
C LYS A 68 -11.17 8.38 11.66
N VAL A 69 -11.33 8.02 10.38
CA VAL A 69 -11.69 6.64 9.97
C VAL A 69 -10.61 5.64 10.38
N GLU A 70 -9.35 6.02 10.24
CA GLU A 70 -8.18 5.26 10.72
C GLU A 70 -8.33 4.88 12.20
N LYS A 71 -8.68 5.85 13.05
CA LYS A 71 -8.84 5.70 14.51
C LYS A 71 -10.09 4.93 14.95
N GLU A 72 -11.07 4.70 14.08
CA GLU A 72 -12.28 3.98 14.46
C GLU A 72 -12.00 2.50 14.75
N LEU A 73 -12.66 1.92 15.76
CA LEU A 73 -12.68 0.46 15.97
C LEU A 73 -13.76 -0.17 15.08
N LYS A 74 -13.40 -0.42 13.82
CA LYS A 74 -14.29 -0.98 12.80
C LYS A 74 -13.56 -2.01 11.96
N GLN A 75 -14.31 -2.96 11.41
CA GLN A 75 -13.81 -3.91 10.42
C GLN A 75 -13.15 -3.20 9.24
N PHE A 76 -12.13 -3.85 8.69
CA PHE A 76 -11.31 -3.33 7.62
C PHE A 76 -12.12 -2.91 6.38
N GLU A 77 -13.02 -3.78 5.89
CA GLU A 77 -13.89 -3.45 4.75
C GLU A 77 -14.80 -2.26 5.05
N GLY A 78 -15.28 -2.16 6.30
CA GLY A 78 -16.08 -1.03 6.75
C GLY A 78 -15.31 0.30 6.83
N LYS A 79 -13.99 0.27 7.01
CA LYS A 79 -13.10 1.44 6.91
C LYS A 79 -12.82 1.79 5.46
N LYS A 80 -12.57 0.78 4.62
CA LYS A 80 -12.37 0.91 3.18
C LYS A 80 -13.53 1.66 2.52
N GLU A 81 -14.76 1.22 2.72
CA GLU A 81 -15.94 1.90 2.16
C GLU A 81 -16.05 3.37 2.59
N LYS A 82 -15.63 3.71 3.82
CA LYS A 82 -15.64 5.10 4.28
C LYS A 82 -14.55 5.94 3.58
N ILE A 83 -13.35 5.39 3.41
CA ILE A 83 -12.28 6.04 2.66
C ILE A 83 -12.67 6.25 1.19
N ASP A 84 -13.34 5.28 0.56
CA ASP A 84 -13.82 5.41 -0.82
C ASP A 84 -14.78 6.60 -0.99
N LYS A 85 -15.69 6.78 -0.02
CA LYS A 85 -16.62 7.92 0.00
C LYS A 85 -15.87 9.24 0.17
N ILE A 86 -14.91 9.28 1.10
CA ILE A 86 -14.03 10.44 1.32
C ILE A 86 -13.25 10.80 0.05
N GLU A 87 -12.68 9.82 -0.66
CA GLU A 87 -11.92 10.07 -1.88
C GLU A 87 -12.80 10.63 -3.00
N LYS A 88 -14.00 10.06 -3.21
CA LYS A 88 -14.98 10.55 -4.19
C LYS A 88 -15.43 11.97 -3.89
N GLU A 89 -15.82 12.26 -2.64
CA GLU A 89 -16.21 13.61 -2.21
C GLU A 89 -15.06 14.61 -2.41
N ARG A 90 -13.83 14.22 -2.05
CA ARG A 90 -12.64 15.05 -2.22
C ARG A 90 -12.42 15.38 -3.69
N TYR A 91 -12.53 14.40 -4.58
CA TYR A 91 -12.36 14.60 -6.02
C TYR A 91 -13.38 15.60 -6.57
N LEU A 92 -14.66 15.48 -6.20
CA LEU A 92 -15.70 16.43 -6.62
C LEU A 92 -15.36 17.87 -6.17
N LYS A 93 -14.89 18.04 -4.93
CA LYS A 93 -14.47 19.34 -4.41
C LYS A 93 -13.23 19.92 -5.09
N ILE A 94 -12.31 19.08 -5.56
CA ILE A 94 -11.18 19.52 -6.37
C ILE A 94 -11.65 19.98 -7.76
N ALA A 95 -12.57 19.23 -8.37
CA ALA A 95 -13.14 19.55 -9.68
C ALA A 95 -13.90 20.89 -9.69
N GLU A 96 -14.48 21.32 -8.57
CA GLU A 96 -15.10 22.65 -8.40
C GLU A 96 -14.08 23.81 -8.46
N ILE A 97 -12.77 23.56 -8.31
CA ILE A 97 -11.72 24.59 -8.23
C ILE A 97 -10.80 24.62 -9.45
N LEU A 98 -10.51 23.44 -10.00
CA LEU A 98 -9.60 23.30 -11.13
C LEU A 98 -10.33 23.52 -12.45
N SER A 99 -9.64 24.09 -13.43
CA SER A 99 -10.12 24.04 -14.81
C SER A 99 -10.09 22.60 -15.33
N TYR A 100 -10.77 22.35 -16.46
CA TYR A 100 -10.75 21.04 -17.12
C TYR A 100 -9.33 20.54 -17.41
N GLU A 101 -8.46 21.41 -17.93
CA GLU A 101 -7.06 21.09 -18.23
C GLU A 101 -6.28 20.76 -16.95
N GLN A 102 -6.46 21.56 -15.90
CA GLN A 102 -5.80 21.32 -14.61
C GLN A 102 -6.28 20.03 -13.94
N LEU A 103 -7.57 19.69 -14.09
CA LEU A 103 -8.13 18.44 -13.58
C LEU A 103 -7.61 17.22 -14.36
N THR A 104 -7.38 17.37 -15.66
CA THR A 104 -6.71 16.34 -16.48
C THR A 104 -5.28 16.09 -16.00
N ASN A 105 -4.52 17.16 -15.75
CA ASN A 105 -3.17 17.06 -15.19
C ASN A 105 -3.16 16.46 -13.77
N PHE A 106 -4.15 16.81 -12.95
CA PHE A 106 -4.34 16.20 -11.64
C PHE A 106 -4.53 14.69 -11.75
N ASN A 107 -5.45 14.25 -12.61
CA ASN A 107 -5.73 12.82 -12.82
C ASN A 107 -4.51 12.06 -13.32
N ARG A 108 -3.77 12.65 -14.27
CA ARG A 108 -2.53 12.09 -14.77
C ARG A 108 -1.51 11.90 -13.64
N TYR A 109 -1.24 12.94 -12.86
CA TYR A 109 -0.32 12.85 -11.72
C TYR A 109 -0.78 11.83 -10.67
N ILE A 110 -2.07 11.76 -10.34
CA ILE A 110 -2.58 10.75 -9.40
C ILE A 110 -2.39 9.34 -9.97
N ASN A 111 -2.63 9.13 -11.27
CA ASN A 111 -2.42 7.83 -11.90
C ASN A 111 -0.94 7.47 -11.97
N GLU A 112 -0.04 8.41 -12.26
CA GLU A 112 1.41 8.21 -12.18
C GLU A 112 1.82 7.77 -10.77
N LYS A 113 1.33 8.43 -9.71
CA LYS A 113 1.60 8.00 -8.32
C LYS A 113 1.03 6.64 -7.96
N LYS A 114 -0.10 6.25 -8.56
CA LYS A 114 -0.64 4.89 -8.43
C LYS A 114 0.25 3.87 -9.13
N LEU A 115 0.74 4.20 -10.33
CA LEU A 115 1.65 3.35 -11.09
C LEU A 115 3.01 3.23 -10.40
N GLU A 116 3.61 4.31 -9.90
CA GLU A 116 4.85 4.26 -9.11
C GLU A 116 4.75 3.35 -7.88
N PHE A 117 3.55 3.27 -7.28
CA PHE A 117 3.28 2.35 -6.18
C PHE A 117 3.20 0.90 -6.67
N GLU A 118 2.59 0.66 -7.84
CA GLU A 118 2.49 -0.67 -8.47
C GLU A 118 3.83 -1.16 -9.06
N GLU A 119 4.63 -0.29 -9.67
CA GLU A 119 5.94 -0.62 -10.25
C GLU A 119 6.95 -1.08 -9.17
N LYS A 120 6.81 -0.58 -7.93
CA LYS A 120 7.55 -1.13 -6.79
C LYS A 120 7.23 -2.61 -6.58
N ASN A 121 5.98 -3.01 -6.81
CA ASN A 121 5.56 -4.41 -6.73
C ASN A 121 6.08 -5.25 -7.92
N ASP A 122 6.28 -4.64 -9.10
CA ASP A 122 6.80 -5.35 -10.27
C ASP A 122 8.33 -5.58 -10.21
N LYS A 123 9.11 -4.63 -9.68
CA LYS A 123 10.54 -4.86 -9.39
C LYS A 123 10.76 -6.02 -8.43
N ILE A 124 9.80 -6.20 -7.53
CA ILE A 124 9.73 -7.29 -6.56
C ILE A 124 9.37 -8.64 -7.21
N ARG A 125 8.64 -8.66 -8.33
CA ARG A 125 8.38 -9.88 -9.13
C ARG A 125 9.63 -10.34 -9.88
N SER A 126 10.32 -9.42 -10.55
CA SER A 126 11.57 -9.71 -11.27
C SER A 126 12.65 -10.32 -10.36
N LEU A 127 12.69 -9.90 -9.10
CA LEU A 127 13.54 -10.51 -8.06
C LEU A 127 13.29 -12.00 -7.85
N MET A 128 12.02 -12.43 -7.90
CA MET A 128 11.68 -13.84 -7.68
C MET A 128 12.06 -14.73 -8.85
N ASP A 129 11.91 -14.22 -10.06
CA ASP A 129 12.34 -14.91 -11.26
C ASP A 129 13.85 -15.16 -11.21
N ASN A 130 14.61 -14.24 -10.61
CA ASN A 130 16.05 -14.36 -10.41
C ASN A 130 16.48 -15.31 -9.27
N LEU A 131 15.58 -15.74 -8.38
CA LEU A 131 15.91 -16.69 -7.30
C LEU A 131 16.02 -18.14 -7.77
N ASN A 132 15.55 -18.43 -8.99
CA ASN A 132 15.56 -19.76 -9.59
C ASN A 132 15.08 -20.87 -8.61
N LEU A 133 13.89 -20.68 -8.04
CA LEU A 133 13.32 -21.60 -7.05
C LEU A 133 12.97 -22.96 -7.69
N GLU A 134 13.26 -24.04 -6.98
CA GLU A 134 12.83 -25.39 -7.35
C GLU A 134 11.30 -25.53 -7.24
N ASN A 135 10.73 -26.52 -7.93
CA ASN A 135 9.28 -26.72 -7.95
C ASN A 135 8.70 -27.02 -6.56
N GLU A 136 9.43 -27.77 -5.73
CA GLU A 136 9.03 -28.06 -4.35
C GLU A 136 9.03 -26.80 -3.48
N GLN A 137 10.09 -25.99 -3.59
CA GLN A 137 10.18 -24.69 -2.92
C GLN A 137 9.03 -23.77 -3.33
N LYS A 138 8.73 -23.68 -4.63
CA LYS A 138 7.59 -22.92 -5.17
C LYS A 138 6.25 -23.38 -4.57
N ALA A 139 6.01 -24.69 -4.53
CA ALA A 139 4.76 -25.25 -4.02
C ALA A 139 4.57 -24.98 -2.52
N GLU A 140 5.64 -25.10 -1.73
CA GLU A 140 5.58 -24.84 -0.29
C GLU A 140 5.39 -23.35 0.01
N ILE A 141 6.08 -22.47 -0.73
CA ILE A 141 5.90 -21.03 -0.60
C ILE A 141 4.46 -20.63 -1.00
N LEU A 142 3.90 -21.19 -2.08
CA LEU A 142 2.50 -20.96 -2.46
C LEU A 142 1.51 -21.41 -1.38
N LYS A 143 1.81 -22.49 -0.65
CA LYS A 143 1.00 -22.92 0.49
C LYS A 143 1.04 -21.89 1.62
N LEU A 144 2.23 -21.42 1.99
CA LEU A 144 2.40 -20.38 3.01
C LEU A 144 1.65 -19.09 2.66
N GLU A 145 1.63 -18.70 1.39
CA GLU A 145 0.86 -17.55 0.92
C GLU A 145 -0.65 -17.75 1.02
N ARG A 146 -1.15 -18.94 0.69
CA ARG A 146 -2.57 -19.26 0.86
C ARG A 146 -2.98 -19.24 2.33
N ASP A 147 -2.14 -19.72 3.22
CA ASP A 147 -2.41 -19.69 4.65
C ASP A 147 -2.37 -18.26 5.19
N PHE A 148 -1.36 -17.47 4.79
CA PHE A 148 -1.30 -16.04 5.11
C PHE A 148 -2.54 -15.28 4.61
N LYS A 149 -3.03 -15.56 3.39
CA LYS A 149 -4.28 -15.01 2.86
C LYS A 149 -5.46 -15.28 3.78
N ARG A 150 -5.57 -16.52 4.26
CA ARG A 150 -6.67 -16.95 5.11
C ARG A 150 -6.63 -16.20 6.44
N GLU A 151 -5.45 -16.07 7.05
CA GLU A 151 -5.29 -15.31 8.30
C GLU A 151 -5.56 -13.82 8.11
N ILE A 152 -5.07 -13.19 7.04
CA ILE A 152 -5.44 -11.80 6.72
C ILE A 152 -6.96 -11.66 6.55
N ASN A 153 -7.60 -12.60 5.87
CA ASN A 153 -9.04 -12.53 5.68
C ASN A 153 -9.80 -12.61 7.00
N LYS A 154 -9.35 -13.41 7.97
CA LYS A 154 -9.91 -13.41 9.33
C LYS A 154 -9.70 -12.05 9.99
N LEU A 155 -8.47 -11.54 9.97
CA LEU A 155 -8.07 -10.26 10.57
C LEU A 155 -8.93 -9.09 10.06
N LYS A 156 -9.33 -9.08 8.78
CA LYS A 156 -10.20 -8.04 8.20
C LYS A 156 -11.58 -7.94 8.84
N TYR A 157 -12.11 -9.06 9.35
CA TYR A 157 -13.41 -9.11 10.00
C TYR A 157 -13.34 -8.82 11.50
N GLU A 158 -12.15 -8.69 12.05
CA GLU A 158 -11.95 -8.25 13.42
C GLU A 158 -12.16 -6.74 13.56
N ARG A 159 -12.63 -6.31 14.73
CA ARG A 159 -12.83 -4.88 15.05
C ARG A 159 -11.61 -4.35 15.79
N LEU A 160 -10.52 -4.18 15.07
CA LEU A 160 -9.25 -3.71 15.62
C LEU A 160 -9.04 -2.21 15.37
N SER A 161 -8.22 -1.60 16.22
CA SER A 161 -7.65 -0.29 15.91
C SER A 161 -6.69 -0.43 14.71
N GLU A 162 -6.38 0.66 14.01
CA GLU A 162 -5.38 0.58 12.94
C GLU A 162 -4.02 0.12 13.48
N LYS A 163 -3.61 0.61 14.65
CA LYS A 163 -2.34 0.22 15.26
C LYS A 163 -2.30 -1.29 15.53
N ASP A 164 -3.37 -1.84 16.09
CA ASP A 164 -3.43 -3.27 16.42
C ASP A 164 -3.56 -4.11 15.15
N PHE A 165 -4.33 -3.65 14.17
CA PHE A 165 -4.41 -4.29 12.86
C PHE A 165 -3.03 -4.35 12.18
N ILE A 166 -2.30 -3.23 12.13
CA ILE A 166 -0.95 -3.15 11.56
C ILE A 166 -0.01 -4.10 12.30
N MET A 167 -0.05 -4.08 13.64
CA MET A 167 0.78 -4.95 14.45
C MET A 167 0.52 -6.43 14.17
N GLU A 168 -0.74 -6.86 14.12
CA GLU A 168 -1.10 -8.25 13.82
C GLU A 168 -0.78 -8.63 12.37
N TYR A 169 -1.01 -7.72 11.42
CA TYR A 169 -0.60 -7.91 10.03
C TYR A 169 0.91 -8.10 9.90
N ASP A 170 1.70 -7.26 10.59
CA ASP A 170 3.15 -7.33 10.61
C ASP A 170 3.65 -8.61 11.29
N ASN A 171 2.96 -9.08 12.34
CA ASN A 171 3.24 -10.36 13.00
C ASN A 171 2.99 -11.54 12.05
N LEU A 172 1.81 -11.61 11.42
CA LEU A 172 1.47 -12.63 10.43
C LEU A 172 2.49 -12.64 9.28
N LYS A 173 2.89 -11.45 8.83
CA LYS A 173 3.91 -11.28 7.80
C LYS A 173 5.25 -11.82 8.28
N LYS A 174 5.71 -11.44 9.48
CA LYS A 174 6.97 -11.93 10.06
C LYS A 174 7.01 -13.45 10.17
N VAL A 175 5.93 -14.07 10.64
CA VAL A 175 5.82 -15.53 10.77
C VAL A 175 5.92 -16.21 9.40
N ARG A 176 5.18 -15.73 8.39
CA ARG A 176 5.28 -16.22 7.02
C ARG A 176 6.71 -16.10 6.48
N ASN A 177 7.32 -14.93 6.69
CA ASN A 177 8.66 -14.60 6.22
C ASN A 177 9.73 -15.53 6.81
N GLU A 178 9.66 -15.83 8.10
CA GLU A 178 10.56 -16.76 8.76
C GLU A 178 10.42 -18.19 8.22
N LYS A 179 9.20 -18.61 7.86
CA LYS A 179 8.97 -19.91 7.21
C LYS A 179 9.55 -19.95 5.80
N ILE A 180 9.31 -18.92 4.97
CA ILE A 180 9.89 -18.83 3.62
C ILE A 180 11.42 -18.85 3.67
N ARG A 181 12.03 -18.14 4.63
CA ARG A 181 13.49 -18.11 4.77
C ARG A 181 14.09 -19.51 5.01
N LYS A 182 13.37 -20.41 5.67
CA LYS A 182 13.81 -21.79 5.94
C LYS A 182 13.74 -22.69 4.70
N ILE A 183 12.96 -22.29 3.68
CA ILE A 183 12.81 -23.03 2.41
C ILE A 183 13.96 -22.70 1.45
N LEU A 184 14.53 -21.50 1.53
CA LEU A 184 15.58 -21.03 0.64
C LEU A 184 16.96 -21.62 1.00
N ASN A 185 17.75 -21.94 -0.02
CA ASN A 185 19.13 -22.38 0.17
C ASN A 185 20.08 -21.20 0.46
N PRO A 186 21.33 -21.44 0.89
CA PRO A 186 22.26 -20.37 1.26
C PRO A 186 22.60 -19.38 0.12
N GLU A 187 22.60 -19.80 -1.14
CA GLU A 187 22.87 -18.93 -2.28
C GLU A 187 21.67 -18.04 -2.61
N GLN A 188 20.48 -18.64 -2.64
CA GLN A 188 19.22 -17.93 -2.76
C GLN A 188 19.10 -16.89 -1.63
N LEU A 189 19.39 -17.28 -0.38
CA LEU A 189 19.41 -16.36 0.77
C LEU A 189 20.40 -15.21 0.61
N LYS A 190 21.57 -15.42 -0.02
CA LYS A 190 22.50 -14.33 -0.32
C LYS A 190 21.96 -13.40 -1.40
N THR A 191 21.33 -13.93 -2.44
CA THR A 191 20.64 -13.14 -3.48
C THR A 191 19.52 -12.29 -2.88
N VAL A 192 18.81 -12.84 -1.89
CA VAL A 192 17.90 -12.07 -1.04
C VAL A 192 18.68 -11.01 -0.26
N GLU A 193 19.67 -11.36 0.54
CA GLU A 193 20.31 -10.41 1.46
C GLU A 193 21.09 -9.25 0.81
N ASN A 194 21.45 -9.37 -0.47
CA ASN A 194 22.30 -8.42 -1.19
C ASN A 194 21.56 -7.37 -2.03
N PHE A 195 20.24 -7.46 -2.13
CA PHE A 195 19.41 -6.59 -2.96
C PHE A 195 18.65 -5.57 -2.10
#